data_AF-A0A937JHE5-F1
#
_entry.id   AF-A0A937JHE5-F1
#
_cell.length_a   1.000
_cell.length_b   1.000
_cell.length_c   1.000
_cell.angle_alpha   90.00
_cell.angle_beta   90.00
_cell.angle_gamma   90.00
#
_symmetry.space_group_name_H-M   'P 1'
#
loop_
_entity.id
_entity.type
_entity.pdbx_description
1 polymer ?
#
loop_
_entity_poly.entity_id
_entity_poly.type
_entity_poly.pdbx_seq_one_letter_code
_entity_poly.pdbx_strand_id
1 'polypeptide(L)'
;MGVTALEKPAGRWCTHFKKAQGCRIYQDRPPDCRVFNCLWLLTDALDADWKPSVCGFVLHSEAGGARLIVECDPTRPHDWRRAPYRATLERWASQGQEVLILTGRTGFRLLADGQTRPVRRAG
;
A
#
# COMPACT_ATOMS: atom_id res chain seq x y z
N MET A 1 2.67 6.02 5.53
CA MET A 1 2.39 5.85 6.98
C MET A 1 3.39 6.60 7.86
N GLY A 2 2.92 7.28 8.90
CA GLY A 2 3.74 7.83 10.01
C GLY A 2 3.70 6.92 11.24
N VAL A 3 4.58 7.12 12.22
CA VAL A 3 4.62 6.37 13.49
C VAL A 3 4.87 7.35 14.63
N THR A 4 3.84 7.66 15.40
CA THR A 4 3.87 8.69 16.45
C THR A 4 4.89 8.35 17.55
N ALA A 5 4.91 7.10 18.02
CA ALA A 5 5.83 6.65 19.07
C ALA A 5 7.32 6.73 18.69
N LEU A 6 7.65 6.91 17.41
CA LEU A 6 9.02 7.09 16.91
C LEU A 6 9.24 8.49 16.35
N GLU A 7 8.28 9.40 16.53
CA GLU A 7 8.24 10.72 15.89
C GLU A 7 8.51 10.66 14.38
N LYS A 8 8.10 9.55 13.73
CA LYS A 8 8.40 9.30 12.32
C LYS A 8 7.28 9.90 11.46
N PRO A 9 7.50 11.02 10.75
CA PRO A 9 6.47 11.59 9.90
C PRO A 9 6.10 10.65 8.73
N ALA A 10 4.89 10.82 8.22
CA ALA A 10 4.44 10.12 7.02
C ALA A 10 5.29 10.51 5.81
N GLY A 11 5.58 9.54 4.94
CA GLY A 11 6.37 9.77 3.72
C GLY A 11 7.88 9.95 3.94
N ARG A 12 8.37 9.83 5.18
CA ARG A 12 9.82 9.77 5.48
C ARG A 12 10.25 8.36 5.87
N TRP A 13 11.48 8.03 5.50
CA TRP A 13 12.16 6.83 5.95
C TRP A 13 12.29 6.81 7.47
N CYS A 14 12.11 5.63 8.06
CA CYS A 14 12.34 5.43 9.48
C CYS A 14 13.86 5.47 9.77
N THR A 15 14.28 6.17 10.82
CA THR A 15 15.69 6.24 11.27
C THR A 15 16.24 4.88 11.71
N HIS A 16 15.36 3.94 12.07
CA HIS A 16 15.73 2.56 12.38
C HIS A 16 15.87 1.66 11.15
N PHE A 17 15.43 2.10 9.96
CA PHE A 17 15.63 1.35 8.73
C PHE A 17 17.09 1.41 8.29
N LYS A 18 17.65 0.27 7.91
CA LYS A 18 18.95 0.16 7.27
C LYS A 18 18.84 -0.72 6.02
N LYS A 19 19.36 -0.22 4.90
CA LYS A 19 19.39 -0.96 3.63
C LYS A 19 20.04 -2.33 3.85
N ALA A 20 19.45 -3.37 3.23
CA ALA A 20 19.81 -4.79 3.39
C ALA A 20 19.64 -5.40 4.79
N GLN A 21 19.29 -4.64 5.84
CA GLN A 21 19.08 -5.16 7.20
C GLN A 21 17.65 -4.99 7.71
N GLY A 22 16.85 -4.15 7.06
CA GLY A 22 15.47 -3.88 7.48
C GLY A 22 15.41 -2.99 8.72
N CYS A 23 14.46 -3.26 9.62
CA CYS A 23 14.29 -2.49 10.86
C CYS A 23 15.26 -2.98 11.93
N ARG A 24 16.16 -2.10 12.41
CA ARG A 24 17.16 -2.44 13.44
C ARG A 24 16.57 -2.73 14.82
N ILE A 25 15.36 -2.24 15.09
CA ILE A 25 14.62 -2.48 16.34
C ILE A 25 13.43 -3.40 16.11
N TYR A 26 13.51 -4.34 15.16
CA TYR A 26 12.33 -5.11 14.76
C TYR A 26 11.67 -5.79 15.96
N GLN A 27 12.43 -6.40 16.86
CA GLN A 27 11.87 -7.06 18.05
C GLN A 27 11.23 -6.09 19.03
N ASP A 28 11.70 -4.84 19.10
CA ASP A 28 11.24 -3.79 20.01
C ASP A 28 10.32 -2.75 19.35
N ARG A 29 9.89 -3.00 18.11
CA ARG A 29 9.07 -2.06 17.33
C ARG A 29 7.79 -1.68 18.09
N PRO A 30 7.35 -0.42 18.04
CA PRO A 30 6.15 0.03 18.76
C PRO A 30 4.88 -0.64 18.19
N PRO A 31 3.75 -0.62 18.94
CA PRO A 31 2.49 -1.22 18.53
C PRO A 31 2.04 -0.80 17.12
N ASP A 32 2.15 0.48 16.77
CA ASP A 32 1.83 1.01 15.43
C ASP A 32 2.59 0.30 14.30
N CYS A 33 3.85 -0.08 14.55
CA CYS A 33 4.64 -0.85 13.58
C CYS A 33 4.27 -2.34 13.55
N ARG A 34 3.64 -2.88 14.61
CA ARG A 34 3.25 -4.30 14.69
C ARG A 34 1.91 -4.58 14.04
N VAL A 35 0.98 -3.62 14.09
CA VAL A 35 -0.37 -3.79 13.56
C VAL A 35 -0.40 -3.77 12.03
N PHE A 36 0.58 -3.13 11.39
CA PHE A 36 0.65 -3.10 9.93
C PHE A 36 1.11 -4.45 9.37
N ASN A 37 0.32 -4.99 8.44
CA ASN A 37 0.69 -6.10 7.57
C ASN A 37 0.24 -5.79 6.14
N CYS A 38 1.10 -6.09 5.16
CA CYS A 38 0.70 -6.03 3.76
C CYS A 38 -0.37 -7.09 3.49
N LEU A 39 -1.40 -6.78 2.70
CA LEU A 39 -2.45 -7.73 2.33
C LEU A 39 -1.89 -9.02 1.73
N TRP A 40 -0.81 -8.93 0.95
CA TRP A 40 -0.11 -10.10 0.40
C TRP A 40 0.37 -11.10 1.48
N LEU A 41 0.70 -10.64 2.69
CA LEU A 41 1.06 -11.53 3.80
C LEU A 41 -0.16 -12.13 4.52
N LEU A 42 -1.34 -11.59 4.29
CA LEU A 42 -2.56 -11.90 5.03
C LEU A 42 -3.53 -12.81 4.24
N THR A 43 -3.24 -13.09 2.97
CA THR A 43 -4.12 -13.89 2.11
C THR A 43 -3.34 -14.72 1.11
N ASP A 44 -3.78 -15.96 0.91
CA ASP A 44 -3.24 -16.86 -0.11
C ASP A 44 -3.80 -16.57 -1.51
N ALA A 45 -4.73 -15.61 -1.63
CA ALA A 45 -5.32 -15.23 -2.92
C ALA A 45 -4.37 -14.42 -3.82
N LEU A 46 -3.22 -13.99 -3.28
CA LEU A 46 -2.22 -13.20 -3.99
C LEU A 46 -0.92 -14.01 -4.12
N ASP A 47 -0.55 -14.32 -5.35
CA ASP A 47 0.65 -15.09 -5.65
C ASP A 47 1.95 -14.28 -5.47
N ALA A 48 3.08 -14.87 -5.89
CA ALA A 48 4.40 -14.26 -5.76
C ALA A 48 4.58 -12.96 -6.56
N ASP A 49 3.79 -12.72 -7.61
CA ASP A 49 3.89 -11.49 -8.41
C ASP A 49 3.46 -10.27 -7.58
N TRP A 50 2.56 -10.46 -6.61
CA TRP A 50 2.06 -9.41 -5.73
C TRP A 50 3.00 -9.06 -4.57
N LYS A 51 4.11 -9.79 -4.41
CA LYS A 51 5.12 -9.47 -3.40
C LYS A 51 5.64 -8.05 -3.64
N PRO A 52 5.73 -7.16 -2.62
CA PRO A 52 6.09 -5.75 -2.81
C PRO A 52 7.42 -5.50 -3.54
N SER A 53 8.39 -6.39 -3.36
CA SER A 53 9.68 -6.31 -4.08
C SER A 53 9.55 -6.57 -5.58
N VAL A 54 8.48 -7.23 -6.02
CA VAL A 54 8.16 -7.56 -7.41
C VAL A 54 7.21 -6.53 -8.00
N CYS A 55 6.05 -6.32 -7.39
CA CYS A 55 5.00 -5.45 -7.93
C CYS A 55 5.23 -3.94 -7.75
N GLY A 56 6.12 -3.54 -6.83
CA GLY A 56 6.44 -2.12 -6.62
C GLY A 56 5.43 -1.32 -5.83
N PHE A 57 4.53 -1.98 -5.11
CA PHE A 57 3.59 -1.34 -4.20
C PHE A 57 3.30 -2.24 -2.99
N VAL A 58 2.73 -1.65 -1.93
CA VAL A 58 2.13 -2.42 -0.83
C VAL A 58 0.62 -2.24 -0.84
N LEU A 59 -0.08 -3.27 -0.41
CA LEU A 59 -1.54 -3.29 -0.30
C LEU A 59 -1.92 -3.32 1.17
N HIS A 60 -2.90 -2.54 1.58
CA HIS A 60 -3.52 -2.69 2.89
C HIS A 60 -4.99 -2.26 2.86
N SER A 61 -5.80 -2.88 3.70
CA SER A 61 -7.22 -2.58 3.79
C SER A 61 -7.51 -1.60 4.92
N GLU A 62 -8.49 -0.74 4.70
CA GLU A 62 -9.07 0.18 5.68
C GLU A 62 -10.58 -0.05 5.74
N ALA A 63 -11.27 0.61 6.69
CA ALA A 63 -12.73 0.57 6.83
C ALA A 63 -13.31 -0.86 6.83
N GLY A 64 -12.68 -1.78 7.58
CA GLY A 64 -13.14 -3.16 7.69
C GLY A 64 -13.03 -3.97 6.39
N GLY A 65 -12.19 -3.56 5.43
CA GLY A 65 -12.04 -4.23 4.14
C GLY A 65 -12.75 -3.52 2.98
N ALA A 66 -13.66 -2.59 3.28
CA ALA A 66 -14.41 -1.85 2.24
C ALA A 66 -13.51 -0.95 1.39
N ARG A 67 -12.35 -0.55 1.90
CA ARG A 67 -11.36 0.24 1.16
C ARG A 67 -10.04 -0.50 1.06
N LEU A 68 -9.52 -0.62 -0.15
CA LEU A 68 -8.16 -1.04 -0.43
C LEU A 68 -7.29 0.17 -0.77
N ILE A 69 -6.14 0.25 -0.10
CA ILE A 69 -5.09 1.19 -0.43
C ILE A 69 -3.95 0.45 -1.14
N VAL A 70 -3.56 0.96 -2.31
CA VAL A 70 -2.37 0.57 -3.05
C VAL A 70 -1.33 1.69 -2.91
N GLU A 71 -0.35 1.52 -2.04
CA GLU A 71 0.73 2.49 -1.84
C GLU A 71 1.88 2.18 -2.81
N CYS A 72 1.96 2.94 -3.91
CA CYS A 72 3.01 2.79 -4.90
C CYS A 72 4.34 3.39 -4.45
N ASP A 73 5.42 2.71 -4.82
CA ASP A 73 6.77 3.26 -4.78
C ASP A 73 6.84 4.52 -5.65
N PRO A 74 7.29 5.68 -5.12
CA PRO A 74 7.39 6.92 -5.90
C PRO A 74 8.32 6.82 -7.12
N THR A 75 9.26 5.87 -7.12
CA THR A 75 10.14 5.62 -8.28
C THR A 75 9.46 4.74 -9.34
N ARG A 76 8.36 4.08 -9.00
CA ARG A 76 7.57 3.18 -9.86
C ARG A 76 6.06 3.42 -9.73
N PRO A 77 5.57 4.67 -9.89
CA PRO A 77 4.18 5.05 -9.59
C PRO A 77 3.13 4.44 -10.54
N HIS A 78 3.57 3.78 -11.61
CA HIS A 78 2.71 3.21 -12.65
C HIS A 78 2.70 1.68 -12.68
N ASP A 79 3.48 1.00 -11.82
CA ASP A 79 3.59 -0.46 -11.86
C ASP A 79 2.25 -1.18 -11.63
N TRP A 80 1.32 -0.58 -10.87
CA TRP A 80 -0.04 -1.08 -10.67
C TRP A 80 -0.84 -1.28 -11.98
N ARG A 81 -0.43 -0.64 -13.08
CA ARG A 81 -1.08 -0.78 -14.40
C ARG A 81 -0.68 -2.05 -15.13
N ARG A 82 0.42 -2.69 -14.73
CA ARG A 82 0.94 -3.90 -15.36
C ARG A 82 0.03 -5.10 -15.04
N ALA A 83 0.04 -6.09 -15.92
CA ALA A 83 -0.55 -7.39 -15.61
C ALA A 83 0.27 -8.08 -14.50
N PRO A 84 -0.38 -8.81 -13.58
CA PRO A 84 -1.83 -9.08 -13.48
C PRO A 84 -2.61 -8.02 -12.67
N TYR A 85 -1.94 -6.97 -12.19
CA TYR A 85 -2.44 -6.08 -11.14
C TYR A 85 -3.65 -5.27 -11.57
N ARG A 86 -3.60 -4.60 -12.73
CA ARG A 86 -4.68 -3.70 -13.17
C ARG A 86 -6.03 -4.40 -13.23
N ALA A 87 -6.10 -5.53 -13.92
CA ALA A 87 -7.34 -6.28 -14.08
C ALA A 87 -7.91 -6.76 -12.73
N THR A 88 -7.03 -7.14 -11.80
CA THR A 88 -7.46 -7.56 -10.45
C THR A 88 -7.99 -6.38 -9.63
N LEU A 89 -7.30 -5.25 -9.66
CA LEU A 89 -7.73 -4.02 -8.97
C LEU A 89 -9.08 -3.50 -9.53
N GLU A 90 -9.25 -3.55 -10.85
CA GLU A 90 -10.52 -3.18 -11.51
C GLU A 90 -11.65 -4.14 -11.12
N ARG A 91 -11.37 -5.45 -11.04
CA ARG A 91 -12.34 -6.44 -10.56
C ARG A 91 -12.78 -6.17 -9.13
N TRP A 92 -11.87 -5.81 -8.23
CA TRP A 92 -12.25 -5.46 -6.86
C TRP A 92 -13.07 -4.16 -6.81
N ALA A 93 -12.73 -3.17 -7.63
CA ALA A 93 -13.51 -1.95 -7.75
C ALA A 93 -14.93 -2.22 -8.27
N SER A 94 -15.08 -3.10 -9.26
CA SER A 94 -16.40 -3.47 -9.80
C SER A 94 -17.24 -4.31 -8.84
N GLN A 95 -16.62 -4.96 -7.86
CA GLN A 95 -17.27 -5.66 -6.75
C GLN A 95 -17.66 -4.72 -5.59
N GLY A 96 -17.49 -3.41 -5.75
CA GLY A 96 -17.92 -2.40 -4.78
C GLY A 96 -16.86 -2.02 -3.74
N GLN A 97 -15.66 -2.59 -3.82
CA GLN A 97 -14.54 -2.19 -2.96
C GLN A 97 -13.98 -0.83 -3.42
N GLU A 98 -13.76 0.10 -2.50
CA GLU A 98 -13.11 1.37 -2.81
C GLU A 98 -11.61 1.15 -3.01
N VAL A 99 -11.11 1.30 -4.24
CA VAL A 99 -9.68 1.11 -4.55
C VAL A 99 -9.00 2.46 -4.74
N LEU A 100 -8.05 2.78 -3.86
CA LEU A 100 -7.24 4.00 -3.94
C LEU A 100 -5.79 3.64 -4.27
N ILE A 101 -5.29 4.18 -5.39
CA ILE A 101 -3.90 4.08 -5.82
C ILE A 101 -3.17 5.35 -5.39
N LEU A 102 -2.24 5.25 -4.45
CA LEU A 102 -1.60 6.41 -3.82
C LEU A 102 -0.09 6.41 -4.05
N THR A 103 0.47 7.59 -4.26
CA THR A 103 1.91 7.85 -4.26
C THR A 103 2.15 9.04 -3.34
N GLY A 104 2.57 8.76 -2.10
CA GLY A 104 2.66 9.78 -1.06
C GLY A 104 1.29 10.35 -0.68
N ARG A 105 1.08 11.65 -0.91
CA ARG A 105 -0.16 12.36 -0.51
C ARG A 105 -1.22 12.42 -1.60
N THR A 106 -0.88 12.10 -2.84
CA THR A 106 -1.76 12.21 -4.00
C THR A 106 -1.95 10.85 -4.66
N GLY A 107 -2.98 10.73 -5.47
CA GLY A 107 -3.22 9.51 -6.21
C GLY A 107 -4.55 9.53 -6.95
N PHE A 108 -5.08 8.33 -7.17
CA PHE A 108 -6.31 8.12 -7.92
C PHE A 108 -7.23 7.14 -7.19
N ARG A 109 -8.53 7.39 -7.27
CA ARG A 109 -9.55 6.36 -7.09
C ARG A 109 -9.71 5.63 -8.41
N LEU A 110 -9.59 4.30 -8.39
CA LEU A 110 -9.91 3.45 -9.53
C LEU A 110 -11.43 3.16 -9.50
N LEU A 111 -12.10 3.43 -10.62
CA LEU A 111 -13.53 3.21 -10.79
C LEU A 111 -13.79 1.84 -11.42
N ALA A 112 -15.02 1.35 -11.29
CA ALA A 112 -15.45 0.05 -11.80
C ALA A 112 -15.32 -0.09 -13.33
N ASP A 113 -15.37 1.02 -14.07
CA ASP A 113 -15.19 1.10 -15.51
C ASP A 113 -13.72 1.26 -15.94
N GLY A 114 -12.78 1.16 -15.00
CA GLY A 114 -11.34 1.32 -15.22
C GLY A 114 -10.87 2.77 -15.33
N GLN A 115 -11.77 3.75 -15.25
CA GLN A 115 -11.38 5.16 -15.19
C GLN A 115 -10.77 5.51 -13.84
N THR A 116 -10.00 6.60 -13.81
CA THR A 116 -9.35 7.08 -12.59
C THR A 116 -9.80 8.49 -12.25
N ARG A 117 -10.17 8.72 -10.98
CA ARG A 117 -10.48 10.07 -10.46
C ARG A 117 -9.40 10.52 -9.48
N PRO A 118 -8.82 11.72 -9.61
CA PRO A 118 -7.80 12.22 -8.68
C PRO A 118 -8.29 12.23 -7.23
N VAL A 119 -7.40 11.88 -6.29
CA VAL A 119 -7.63 11.97 -4.84
C VAL A 119 -6.40 12.51 -4.11
N ARG A 120 -6.60 13.00 -2.90
CA ARG A 120 -5.56 13.43 -1.97
C ARG A 120 -5.85 12.84 -0.59
N ARG A 121 -4.83 12.32 0.10
CA ARG A 121 -4.96 11.93 1.52
C ARG A 121 -5.30 13.16 2.35
N ALA A 122 -6.29 13.03 3.24
CA ALA A 122 -6.52 14.03 4.28
C ALA A 122 -5.22 14.23 5.08
N GLY A 123 -4.94 15.50 5.39
CA GLY A 123 -3.72 15.91 6.09
C GLY A 123 -3.72 15.51 7.55
#